data_AF-A0A1B6HXP9-F1
#
_entry.id   AF-A0A1B6HXP9-F1
#
_cell.length_a   1.000
_cell.length_b   1.000
_cell.length_c   1.000
_cell.angle_alpha   90.00
_cell.angle_beta   90.00
_cell.angle_gamma   90.00
#
_symmetry.space_group_name_H-M   'P 1'
#
loop_
_entity.id
_entity.type
_entity.pdbx_description
1 polymer ?
#
loop_
_entity_poly.entity_id
_entity_poly.type
_entity_poly.pdbx_seq_one_letter_code
_entity_poly.pdbx_strand_id
1 'polypeptide(L)'
;RPGVSHIAAALAVEMLVSILQHPDRSGVDTCSTTCLGPIPHSIRGFLSSYTQMMPSTPAFSQCTACSTKVIEEYKNRGLDFLKEVFLNASYLEDLTGLTELHKATTLTDIMEFSDDEEM
;
A
#
# COMPACT_ATOMS: atom_id res chain seq x y z
N ARG A 1 16.67 -16.67 -3.45
CA ARG A 1 17.77 -15.95 -4.15
C ARG A 1 18.46 -15.03 -3.13
N PRO A 2 19.59 -15.42 -2.52
CA PRO A 2 20.19 -14.70 -1.39
C PRO A 2 20.54 -13.22 -1.67
N GLY A 3 20.82 -12.87 -2.92
CA GLY A 3 21.15 -11.48 -3.30
C GLY A 3 20.00 -10.47 -3.16
N VAL A 4 18.74 -10.92 -3.06
CA VAL A 4 17.56 -10.02 -2.97
C VAL A 4 17.64 -9.13 -1.74
N SER A 5 18.01 -9.69 -0.58
CA SER A 5 18.05 -8.93 0.68
C SER A 5 19.09 -7.81 0.63
N HIS A 6 20.26 -8.06 0.04
CA HIS A 6 21.33 -7.08 -0.08
C HIS A 6 20.94 -5.93 -1.01
N ILE A 7 20.31 -6.24 -2.15
CA ILE A 7 19.83 -5.21 -3.10
C ILE A 7 18.73 -4.37 -2.45
N ALA A 8 17.75 -5.00 -1.80
CA ALA A 8 16.68 -4.29 -1.11
C ALA A 8 17.20 -3.39 0.02
N ALA A 9 18.14 -3.89 0.83
CA ALA A 9 18.75 -3.13 1.91
C ALA A 9 19.54 -1.91 1.40
N ALA A 10 20.35 -2.09 0.35
CA ALA A 10 21.09 -0.99 -0.26
C ALA A 10 20.15 0.09 -0.80
N LEU A 11 19.12 -0.30 -1.56
CA LEU A 11 18.12 0.63 -2.09
C LEU A 11 17.35 1.36 -0.98
N ALA A 12 17.02 0.68 0.12
CA ALA A 12 16.34 1.30 1.26
C ALA A 12 17.20 2.36 1.94
N VAL A 13 18.51 2.11 2.08
CA VAL A 13 19.46 3.09 2.65
C VAL A 13 19.63 4.28 1.71
N GLU A 14 19.83 4.06 0.41
CA GLU A 14 19.94 5.15 -0.57
C GLU A 14 18.68 6.03 -0.59
N MET A 15 17.50 5.41 -0.58
CA MET A 15 16.23 6.14 -0.52
C MET A 15 16.10 6.95 0.77
N LEU A 16 16.49 6.39 1.92
CA LEU A 16 16.47 7.08 3.21
C LEU A 16 17.40 8.31 3.19
N VAL A 17 18.65 8.16 2.74
CA VAL A 17 19.60 9.27 2.71
C VAL A 17 19.12 10.36 1.74
N SER A 18 18.56 9.99 0.58
CA SER A 18 17.96 10.96 -0.35
C SER A 18 16.79 11.73 0.29
N ILE A 19 15.88 11.04 0.98
CA ILE A 19 14.77 11.69 1.73
C ILE A 19 15.31 12.70 2.76
N LEU A 20 16.39 12.35 3.48
CA LEU A 20 16.98 13.23 4.49
C LEU A 20 17.64 14.49 3.90
N GLN A 21 18.05 14.46 2.63
CA GLN A 21 18.56 15.64 1.92
C GLN A 21 17.44 16.57 1.42
N HIS A 22 16.20 16.09 1.32
CA HIS A 22 15.08 16.92 0.91
C HIS A 22 14.69 17.89 2.04
N PRO A 23 14.42 19.18 1.76
CA PRO A 23 14.07 20.17 2.79
C PRO A 23 12.87 19.75 3.65
N ASP A 24 11.84 19.18 3.02
CA ASP A 24 10.61 18.76 3.72
C ASP A 24 10.78 17.48 4.55
N ARG A 25 11.80 16.66 4.26
CA ARG A 25 12.13 15.35 4.86
C ARG A 25 11.02 14.28 4.87
N SER A 26 9.76 14.66 4.75
CA SER A 26 8.56 13.81 4.80
C SER A 26 7.48 14.43 3.91
N GLY A 27 6.56 13.62 3.39
CA GLY A 27 5.52 14.11 2.48
C GLY A 27 6.09 14.63 1.15
N VAL A 28 7.27 14.15 0.79
CA VAL A 28 8.01 14.54 -0.41
C VAL A 28 7.26 14.07 -1.66
N ASP A 29 7.05 14.96 -2.62
CA ASP A 29 6.46 14.58 -3.90
C ASP A 29 7.40 13.66 -4.68
N THR A 30 6.85 12.67 -5.34
CA THR A 30 7.59 11.66 -6.13
C THR A 30 8.36 12.24 -7.32
N CYS A 31 7.98 13.43 -7.78
CA CYS A 31 8.69 14.17 -8.83
C CYS A 31 9.85 15.02 -8.30
N SER A 32 10.02 15.10 -6.97
CA SER A 32 11.11 15.85 -6.37
C SER A 32 12.45 15.13 -6.55
N THR A 33 13.51 15.93 -6.59
CA THR A 33 14.88 15.45 -6.70
C THR A 33 15.75 16.15 -5.67
N THR A 34 16.77 15.45 -5.20
CA THR A 34 17.80 15.99 -4.32
C THR A 34 19.15 15.95 -5.01
N CYS A 35 20.19 16.37 -4.31
CA CYS A 35 21.57 16.18 -4.77
C CYS A 35 21.97 14.70 -4.98
N LEU A 36 21.20 13.76 -4.44
CA LEU A 36 21.41 12.31 -4.59
C LEU A 36 20.49 11.67 -5.64
N GLY A 37 19.68 12.48 -6.34
CA GLY A 37 18.76 12.01 -7.38
C GLY A 37 17.29 11.98 -6.94
N PRO A 38 16.44 11.19 -7.62
CA PRO A 38 15.00 11.17 -7.37
C PRO A 38 14.64 10.46 -6.06
N ILE A 39 13.49 10.82 -5.48
CA ILE A 39 12.90 10.15 -4.31
C ILE A 39 11.65 9.36 -4.75
N PRO A 40 11.79 8.06 -5.06
CA PRO A 40 10.65 7.26 -5.47
C PRO A 40 9.72 6.93 -4.30
N HIS A 41 8.41 6.86 -4.55
CA HIS A 41 7.43 6.39 -3.55
C HIS A 41 7.60 4.90 -3.23
N SER A 42 7.92 4.08 -4.23
CA SER A 42 8.24 2.67 -4.03
C SER A 42 9.23 2.18 -5.08
N ILE A 43 9.98 1.13 -4.76
CA ILE A 43 10.90 0.47 -5.67
C ILE A 43 10.55 -1.02 -5.70
N ARG A 44 10.30 -1.57 -6.90
CA ARG A 44 10.08 -3.02 -7.11
C ARG A 44 11.14 -3.57 -8.05
N GLY A 45 11.90 -4.54 -7.58
CA GLY A 45 12.98 -5.18 -8.34
C GLY A 45 12.68 -6.64 -8.65
N PHE A 46 12.92 -7.05 -9.90
CA PHE A 46 12.73 -8.42 -10.38
C PHE A 46 14.07 -8.96 -10.86
N LEU A 47 14.66 -9.87 -10.08
CA LEU A 47 15.96 -10.40 -10.42
C LEU A 47 15.93 -11.37 -11.62
N SER A 48 14.78 -11.94 -12.00
CA SER A 48 14.69 -12.89 -13.13
C SER A 48 14.93 -12.18 -14.46
N SER A 49 14.40 -10.97 -14.59
CA SER A 49 14.54 -10.08 -15.74
C SER A 49 15.58 -8.97 -15.53
N TYR A 50 16.15 -8.85 -14.32
CA TYR A 50 17.03 -7.74 -13.93
C TYR A 50 16.39 -6.36 -14.14
N THR A 51 15.08 -6.25 -13.90
CA THR A 51 14.32 -5.00 -14.07
C THR A 51 13.97 -4.36 -12.73
N GLN A 52 13.89 -3.03 -12.72
CA GLN A 52 13.42 -2.24 -11.58
C GLN A 52 12.36 -1.25 -12.06
N MET A 53 11.31 -1.09 -11.27
CA MET A 53 10.24 -0.11 -11.51
C MET A 53 9.99 0.72 -10.25
N MET A 54 9.54 1.95 -10.44
CA MET A 54 9.30 2.91 -9.35
C MET A 54 7.87 3.47 -9.38
N PRO A 55 6.86 2.67 -9.01
CA PRO A 55 5.48 3.12 -9.06
C PRO A 55 5.13 4.04 -7.89
N SER A 56 4.24 4.99 -8.15
CA SER A 56 3.57 5.82 -7.15
C SER A 56 2.11 5.39 -7.03
N THR A 57 1.59 5.30 -5.80
CA THR A 57 0.20 4.94 -5.55
C THR A 57 -0.42 5.93 -4.58
N PRO A 58 -1.59 6.52 -4.91
CA PRO A 58 -2.26 7.43 -4.00
C PRO A 58 -2.76 6.70 -2.75
N ALA A 59 -3.00 7.46 -1.67
CA ALA A 59 -3.64 6.92 -0.48
C ALA A 59 -5.06 6.44 -0.81
N PHE A 60 -5.39 5.23 -0.37
CA PHE A 60 -6.68 4.61 -0.63
C PHE A 60 -7.64 4.82 0.54
N SER A 61 -8.84 5.32 0.26
CA SER A 61 -9.83 5.68 1.29
C SER A 61 -10.28 4.50 2.15
N GLN A 62 -10.30 3.28 1.60
CA GLN A 62 -10.70 2.06 2.31
C GLN A 62 -9.49 1.20 2.75
N CYS A 63 -8.29 1.79 2.81
CA CYS A 63 -7.09 1.08 3.26
C CYS A 63 -7.22 0.61 4.73
N THR A 64 -6.98 -0.67 4.97
CA THR A 64 -7.02 -1.31 6.31
C THR A 64 -5.91 -0.86 7.27
N ALA A 65 -4.97 -0.03 6.81
CA ALA A 65 -3.88 0.50 7.62
C ALA A 65 -3.92 2.04 7.77
N CYS A 66 -4.02 2.79 6.67
CA CYS A 66 -3.86 4.24 6.68
C CYS A 66 -5.14 5.04 6.40
N SER A 67 -6.30 4.39 6.28
CA SER A 67 -7.56 5.12 6.13
C SER A 67 -7.85 5.98 7.37
N THR A 68 -8.58 7.07 7.17
CA THR A 68 -8.98 7.99 8.26
C THR A 68 -9.74 7.25 9.35
N LYS A 69 -10.66 6.35 8.97
CA LYS A 69 -11.42 5.50 9.89
C LYS A 69 -10.51 4.68 10.83
N VAL A 70 -9.50 4.00 10.27
CA VAL A 70 -8.55 3.18 11.06
C VAL A 70 -7.71 4.06 11.99
N ILE A 71 -7.24 5.21 11.50
CA ILE A 71 -6.42 6.14 12.29
C ILE A 71 -7.25 6.72 13.46
N GLU A 72 -8.50 7.11 13.21
CA GLU A 72 -9.41 7.64 14.22
C GLU A 72 -9.78 6.58 15.27
N GLU A 73 -10.12 5.37 14.83
CA GLU A 73 -10.46 4.26 15.73
C GLU A 73 -9.28 3.90 16.64
N TYR A 74 -8.06 3.85 16.09
CA TYR A 74 -6.84 3.63 16.87
C TYR A 74 -6.60 4.76 17.87
N LYS A 75 -6.78 6.04 17.48
CA LYS A 75 -6.61 7.18 18.40
C LYS A 75 -7.62 7.17 19.55
N ASN A 76 -8.85 6.74 19.28
CA ASN A 76 -9.93 6.76 20.27
C ASN A 76 -9.90 5.56 21.22
N ARG A 77 -9.59 4.36 20.71
CA ARG A 77 -9.70 3.09 21.47
C ARG A 77 -8.36 2.43 21.79
N GLY A 78 -7.29 2.82 21.09
CA GLY A 78 -5.93 2.34 21.33
C GLY A 78 -5.81 0.82 21.35
N LEU A 79 -5.42 0.27 22.51
CA LEU A 79 -5.16 -1.15 22.68
C LEU A 79 -6.40 -2.04 22.53
N ASP A 80 -7.59 -1.55 22.87
CA ASP A 80 -8.79 -2.37 22.79
C ASP A 80 -9.21 -2.60 21.33
N PHE A 81 -9.03 -1.58 20.48
CA PHE A 81 -9.13 -1.74 19.02
C PHE A 81 -8.10 -2.76 18.50
N LEU A 82 -6.83 -2.68 18.92
CA LEU A 82 -5.82 -3.63 18.48
C LEU A 82 -6.15 -5.07 18.86
N LYS A 83 -6.68 -5.31 20.07
CA LYS A 83 -7.12 -6.65 20.48
C LYS A 83 -8.21 -7.18 19.56
N GLU A 84 -9.22 -6.37 19.23
CA GLU A 84 -10.28 -6.77 18.32
C GLU A 84 -9.74 -7.08 16.91
N VAL A 85 -8.84 -6.25 16.39
CA VAL A 85 -8.17 -6.46 15.11
C VAL A 85 -7.38 -7.77 15.10
N PHE A 86 -6.67 -8.10 16.18
CA PHE A 86 -5.88 -9.34 16.26
C PHE A 86 -6.73 -10.60 16.45
N LEU A 87 -7.92 -10.47 17.05
CA LEU A 87 -8.84 -11.58 17.26
C LEU A 87 -9.74 -11.85 16.05
N ASN A 88 -10.08 -10.80 15.29
CA ASN A 88 -11.05 -10.87 14.19
C ASN A 88 -10.39 -10.43 12.88
N ALA A 89 -10.16 -11.39 11.98
CA ALA A 89 -9.50 -11.12 10.70
C ALA A 89 -10.31 -10.18 9.77
N SER A 90 -11.65 -10.20 9.82
CA SER A 90 -12.51 -9.36 8.97
C SER A 90 -12.71 -7.94 9.49
N TYR A 91 -12.35 -7.66 10.75
CA TYR A 91 -12.75 -6.44 11.43
C TYR A 91 -12.27 -5.16 10.72
N LEU A 92 -11.03 -5.16 10.21
CA LEU A 92 -10.50 -4.02 9.46
C LEU A 92 -11.20 -3.84 8.11
N GLU A 93 -11.57 -4.93 7.44
CA GLU A 93 -12.26 -4.85 6.15
C GLU A 93 -13.68 -4.30 6.34
N ASP A 94 -14.38 -4.75 7.37
CA ASP A 94 -15.71 -4.28 7.74
C ASP A 94 -15.68 -2.80 8.15
N LEU A 95 -14.68 -2.39 8.94
CA LEU A 95 -14.50 -1.00 9.37
C LEU A 95 -14.25 -0.08 8.17
N THR A 96 -13.36 -0.47 7.26
CA THR A 96 -13.00 0.39 6.12
C THR A 96 -14.03 0.36 5.00
N GLY A 97 -14.94 -0.61 5.01
CA GLY A 97 -15.94 -0.83 3.97
C GLY A 97 -15.39 -1.65 2.78
N LEU A 98 -14.27 -2.34 2.99
CA LEU A 98 -13.64 -3.19 1.98
C LEU A 98 -14.45 -4.47 1.75
N THR A 99 -15.14 -4.97 2.78
CA THR A 99 -16.05 -6.11 2.68
C THR A 99 -17.17 -5.85 1.67
N GLU A 100 -17.76 -4.65 1.67
CA GLU A 100 -18.78 -4.25 0.71
C GLU A 100 -18.21 -4.11 -0.70
N LEU A 101 -16.98 -3.59 -0.82
CA LEU A 101 -16.30 -3.48 -2.11
C LEU A 101 -16.08 -4.86 -2.74
N HIS A 102 -15.60 -5.84 -1.97
CA HIS A 102 -15.43 -7.23 -2.44
C HIS A 102 -16.76 -7.84 -2.91
N LYS A 103 -17.85 -7.62 -2.16
CA LYS A 103 -19.19 -8.10 -2.52
C LYS A 103 -19.71 -7.46 -3.81
N ALA A 104 -19.50 -6.16 -3.98
CA ALA A 104 -19.90 -5.45 -5.19
C ALA A 104 -19.16 -5.98 -6.42
N THR A 105 -17.84 -6.18 -6.33
CA THR A 105 -17.04 -6.75 -7.43
C THR A 105 -17.46 -8.18 -7.76
N THR A 106 -17.68 -9.03 -6.74
CA THR A 106 -18.11 -10.41 -6.96
C THR A 106 -19.46 -10.48 -7.67
N LEU A 107 -20.39 -9.58 -7.31
CA LEU A 107 -21.69 -9.50 -7.98
C LEU A 107 -21.57 -9.05 -9.44
N THR A 108 -20.71 -8.07 -9.72
CA THR A 108 -20.45 -7.60 -11.09
C THR A 108 -19.82 -8.70 -11.95
N ASP A 109 -18.80 -9.41 -11.44
CA ASP A 109 -18.16 -10.51 -12.16
C ASP A 109 -19.18 -11.61 -12.49
N ILE A 110 -20.06 -11.98 -11.55
CA ILE A 110 -21.12 -12.97 -11.77
C ILE A 110 -22.11 -12.52 -12.85
N MET A 111 -22.46 -11.23 -12.91
CA MET A 111 -23.37 -10.69 -13.93
C MET A 111 -22.72 -10.69 -15.33
N GLU A 112 -21.44 -10.35 -15.43
CA GLU A 112 -20.70 -10.38 -16.71
C GLU A 112 -20.59 -11.79 -17.30
N PHE A 113 -20.46 -12.83 -16.45
CA PHE A 113 -20.45 -14.23 -16.92
C PHE A 113 -21.85 -14.80 -17.23
N SER A 114 -22.95 -14.13 -16.83
CA SER A 114 -24.31 -14.61 -17.06
C SER A 114 -24.94 -14.15 -18.38
N ASP A 115 -24.34 -13.16 -19.06
CA ASP A 115 -24.83 -12.64 -20.35
C ASP A 115 -24.41 -13.50 -21.57
N ASP A 116 -23.64 -14.59 -21.37
CA ASP A 116 -23.19 -15.51 -22.43
C ASP A 116 -24.01 -16.82 -22.54
N GLU A 117 -25.10 -16.99 -21.77
CA GLU A 117 -26.00 -18.17 -21.83
C GLU A 117 -27.36 -17.94 -22.53
N GLU A 118 -27.49 -16.90 -23.39
CA GLU A 118 -28.63 -16.77 -24.31
C GLU A 118 -28.19 -16.44 -25.76
N MET A 119 -27.65 -17.43 -26.49
CA MET A 119 -27.71 -17.50 -27.97
C MET A 119 -27.73 -18.94 -28.49
#